data_AF-A0A381U285-F1
#
_entry.id   AF-A0A381U285-F1
#
_cell.length_a   1.000
_cell.length_b   1.000
_cell.length_c   1.000
_cell.angle_alpha   90.00
_cell.angle_beta   90.00
_cell.angle_gamma   90.00
#
_symmetry.space_group_name_H-M   'P 1'
#
loop_
_entity.id
_entity.type
_entity.pdbx_description
1 polymer ?
#
loop_
_entity_poly.entity_id
_entity_poly.type
_entity_poly.pdbx_seq_one_letter_code
_entity_poly.pdbx_strand_id
1 'polypeptide(L)' 'EALASAQKFSERYVDRGPYEFFPEKEVVQEVQKGLAENHRLEGYRYCP' A
#
# COMPACT_ATOMS: atom_id res chain seq x y z
N GLU A 1 -1.72 -11.11 -7.17
CA GLU A 1 -2.29 -11.15 -5.81
C GLU A 1 -2.55 -9.73 -5.29
N ALA A 2 -3.51 -9.55 -4.39
CA ALA A 2 -3.94 -8.24 -3.89
C ALA A 2 -2.80 -7.45 -3.21
N LEU A 3 -1.92 -8.15 -2.47
CA LEU A 3 -0.74 -7.57 -1.82
C LEU A 3 0.25 -6.98 -2.83
N ALA A 4 0.62 -7.76 -3.86
CA ALA A 4 1.50 -7.27 -4.92
C ALA A 4 0.91 -6.06 -5.67
N SER A 5 -0.42 -5.97 -5.77
CA SER A 5 -1.07 -4.78 -6.33
C SER A 5 -0.99 -3.57 -5.40
N ALA A 6 -1.13 -3.76 -4.08
CA ALA A 6 -1.01 -2.68 -3.10
C ALA A 6 0.44 -2.16 -3.01
N GLN A 7 1.44 -3.05 -3.06
CA GLN A 7 2.86 -2.68 -3.13
C GLN A 7 3.16 -1.81 -4.35
N LYS A 8 2.80 -2.27 -5.55
CA LYS A 8 2.98 -1.50 -6.79
C LYS A 8 2.23 -0.16 -6.78
N PHE A 9 1.09 -0.10 -6.10
CA PHE A 9 0.36 1.15 -5.93
C PHE A 9 1.18 2.14 -5.10
N SER A 10 1.69 1.74 -3.93
CA SER A 10 2.52 2.60 -3.09
C SER A 10 3.83 3.00 -3.77
N GLU A 11 4.50 2.07 -4.44
CA GLU A 11 5.74 2.34 -5.19
C GLU A 11 5.53 3.42 -6.25
N ARG A 12 4.43 3.37 -7.00
CA ARG A 12 4.10 4.39 -8.01
C ARG A 12 3.85 5.77 -7.41
N TYR A 13 3.35 5.86 -6.18
CA TYR A 13 3.15 7.15 -5.50
C TYR A 13 4.47 7.78 -5.08
N VAL A 14 5.43 6.95 -4.64
CA VAL A 14 6.79 7.39 -4.32
C VAL A 14 7.55 7.76 -5.59
N ASP A 15 7.46 6.94 -6.65
CA ASP A 15 8.17 7.17 -7.92
C ASP A 15 7.68 8.43 -8.67
N ARG A 16 6.38 8.75 -8.57
CA ARG A 16 5.77 9.87 -9.32
C ARG A 16 5.64 11.16 -8.53
N GLY A 17 5.91 11.15 -7.24
CA GLY A 17 5.53 12.24 -6.33
C GLY A 17 6.67 12.67 -5.41
N PRO A 18 6.43 13.69 -4.57
CA PRO A 18 7.38 14.14 -3.55
C PRO A 18 7.34 13.26 -2.29
N TYR A 19 6.77 12.06 -2.38
CA TYR A 19 6.52 11.19 -1.23
C TYR A 19 7.65 10.20 -1.06
N GLU A 20 7.98 9.90 0.19
CA GLU A 20 8.93 8.85 0.55
C GLU A 20 8.23 7.83 1.45
N PHE A 21 8.75 6.60 1.44
CA PHE A 21 8.30 5.61 2.40
C PHE A 21 8.73 5.98 3.82
N PHE A 22 7.88 5.59 4.77
CA PHE A 22 8.28 5.64 6.17
C PHE A 22 9.52 4.74 6.39
N PRO A 23 10.50 5.14 7.22
CA PRO A 23 11.79 4.42 7.33
C PRO A 23 11.67 2.96 7.79
N GLU A 24 10.67 2.67 8.62
CA GLU A 24 10.41 1.31 9.13
C GLU A 24 9.63 0.50 8.10
N LYS A 25 10.32 -0.47 7.48
CA LYS A 25 9.75 -1.29 6.41
C LYS A 25 8.57 -2.13 6.88
N GLU A 26 8.62 -2.58 8.14
CA GLU A 26 7.57 -3.37 8.78
C GLU A 26 6.27 -2.58 8.83
N VAL A 27 6.33 -1.30 9.22
CA VAL A 27 5.17 -0.40 9.24
C VAL A 27 4.59 -0.20 7.85
N VAL A 28 5.45 0.02 6.84
CA VAL A 28 5.02 0.13 5.43
C VAL A 28 4.33 -1.15 4.96
N GLN A 29 4.86 -2.32 5.32
CA GLN A 29 4.29 -3.62 4.96
C GLN A 29 2.93 -3.84 5.62
N GLU A 30 2.76 -3.50 6.89
CA GLU A 30 1.46 -3.61 7.58
C GLU A 30 0.39 -2.74 6.91
N VAL A 31 0.74 -1.49 6.55
CA VAL A 31 -0.18 -0.62 5.78
C VAL A 31 -0.52 -1.23 4.42
N GLN A 32 0.46 -1.76 3.68
CA GLN A 32 0.22 -2.38 2.38
C GLN A 32 -0.65 -3.64 2.47
N LYS A 33 -0.53 -4.43 3.55
CA LYS A 33 -1.42 -5.55 3.85
C LYS A 33 -2.85 -5.06 4.10
N GLY A 34 -3.02 -4.02 4.92
CA GLY A 34 -4.32 -3.41 5.17
C GLY A 34 -5.00 -2.87 3.91
N LEU A 35 -4.25 -2.18 3.04
CA LEU A 35 -4.74 -1.71 1.74
C LEU A 35 -5.17 -2.88 0.84
N ALA A 36 -4.40 -3.98 0.85
CA ALA A 36 -4.72 -5.16 0.07
C ALA A 36 -5.99 -5.86 0.57
N GLU A 37 -6.17 -5.95 1.89
CA GLU A 37 -7.34 -6.55 2.51
C GLU A 37 -8.60 -5.72 2.26
N ASN A 38 -8.53 -4.40 2.44
CA ASN A 38 -9.64 -3.50 2.12
C ASN A 38 -10.03 -3.59 0.63
N HIS A 39 -9.04 -3.69 -0.27
CA HIS A 39 -9.34 -3.88 -1.69
C HIS A 39 -10.02 -5.23 -1.97
N ARG A 40 -9.69 -6.28 -1.22
CA ARG A 40 -10.30 -7.61 -1.33
C ARG A 40 -11.73 -7.63 -0.79
N LEU A 41 -11.97 -7.01 0.35
CA LEU A 41 -13.26 -7.03 1.05
C LEU A 41 -14.24 -6.01 0.47
N GLU A 42 -13.77 -4.79 0.24
CA GLU A 42 -14.61 -3.62 -0.10
C GLU A 42 -14.51 -3.21 -1.57
N GLY A 43 -13.60 -3.83 -2.34
CA GLY A 43 -13.32 -3.44 -3.73
C GLY A 43 -12.52 -2.14 -3.86
N TYR A 44 -12.09 -1.52 -2.75
CA TYR A 44 -11.30 -0.29 -2.74
C TYR A 44 -10.22 -0.26 -1.63
N ARG A 45 -9.13 0.48 -1.87
CA ARG A 45 -7.99 0.60 -0.94
C ARG A 45 -8.24 1.69 0.10
N TYR A 46 -9.22 1.49 0.97
CA TYR A 46 -9.45 2.40 2.11
C TYR A 46 -8.25 2.44 3.05
N CYS A 47 -8.11 3.55 3.77
CA CYS A 47 -7.11 3.67 4.84
C CYS A 47 -7.35 2.55 5.86
N PRO A 48 -6.35 1.68 6.10
CA PRO A 48 -6.44 0.64 7.12
C PRO A 48 -6.21 1.21 8.53
#